data_AF-A0A9E5QVH1-F1
#
_entry.id   AF-A0A9E5QVH1-F1
#
_cell.length_a   1.000
_cell.length_b   1.000
_cell.length_c   1.000
_cell.angle_alpha   90.00
_cell.angle_beta   90.00
_cell.angle_gamma   90.00
#
_symmetry.space_group_name_H-M   'P 1'
#
loop_
_entity.id
_entity.type
_entity.pdbx_description
1 polymer ?
#
loop_
_entity_poly.entity_id
_entity_poly.type
_entity_poly.pdbx_seq_one_letter_code
_entity_poly.pdbx_strand_id
1 'polypeptide(L)'
;MSLPLIMTALTPNQQFLLATMTLTLSVLLLRLEEKFNNPVLSEQIHLFMIWLSIITTSRYLVYRINGTLNFSGVLNSIASLLLFAAELYAILTLLLSYFQTVKLLERKPLDLSTVAHDDLFTVDIYIPTYNEDVEIVRKTALCAKAIDYPADKFNIYVLDDGRAEKYRARRQKLQEMCDEIGVTMLTRDSNEHAKAGNINTALKKTPGQLVLILDCDHMPARCILQEMVGYFYNPKVALAQSPHWFYNPDPYERNLLTKGRVPVGNELFYKTIQPGNDFWNAAFFCGSAAVVRKEYVLQVGGICR
;
A
#
# COMPACT_ATOMS: atom_id res chain seq x y z
N MET A 1 -1.88 -13.35 33.91
CA MET A 1 -3.19 -13.98 34.15
C MET A 1 -3.63 -14.99 33.07
N SER A 2 -3.05 -15.01 31.86
CA SER A 2 -3.56 -15.85 30.76
C SER A 2 -3.10 -17.32 30.73
N LEU A 3 -2.06 -17.69 31.49
CA LEU A 3 -1.48 -19.04 31.46
C LEU A 3 -2.49 -20.17 31.79
N PRO A 4 -3.38 -20.02 32.80
CA PRO A 4 -4.41 -21.02 33.09
C PRO A 4 -5.40 -21.21 31.92
N LEU A 5 -5.79 -20.13 31.23
CA LEU A 5 -6.70 -20.20 30.07
C LEU A 5 -6.12 -21.03 28.92
N ILE A 6 -4.79 -21.05 28.80
CA ILE A 6 -4.07 -21.79 27.75
C ILE A 6 -3.87 -23.25 28.15
N MET A 7 -3.41 -23.51 29.37
CA MET A 7 -2.91 -24.83 29.76
C MET A 7 -3.98 -25.75 30.38
N THR A 8 -5.08 -25.21 30.91
CA THR A 8 -6.09 -26.04 31.59
C THR A 8 -6.84 -26.91 30.57
N ALA A 9 -6.72 -28.24 30.73
CA ALA A 9 -7.54 -29.19 29.99
C ALA A 9 -9.02 -29.04 30.41
N LEU A 10 -9.89 -28.77 29.46
CA LEU A 10 -11.32 -28.58 29.68
C LEU A 10 -12.07 -29.79 29.12
N THR A 11 -13.13 -30.21 29.81
CA THR A 11 -14.07 -31.21 29.30
C THR A 11 -14.76 -30.72 28.02
N PRO A 12 -15.32 -31.61 27.16
CA PRO A 12 -16.01 -31.19 25.94
C PRO A 12 -17.10 -30.13 26.17
N ASN A 13 -17.89 -30.26 27.24
CA ASN A 13 -18.92 -29.29 27.60
C ASN A 13 -18.34 -27.93 27.98
N GLN A 14 -17.24 -27.91 28.74
CA GLN A 14 -16.54 -26.67 29.10
C GLN A 14 -15.87 -26.01 27.89
N GLN A 15 -15.32 -26.80 26.96
CA GLN A 15 -14.78 -26.27 25.70
C GLN A 15 -15.87 -25.65 24.83
N PHE A 16 -17.02 -26.32 24.71
CA PHE A 16 -18.17 -25.78 23.98
C PHE A 16 -18.69 -24.47 24.60
N LEU A 17 -18.79 -24.42 25.93
CA LEU A 17 -19.18 -23.19 26.64
C LEU A 17 -18.16 -22.06 26.41
N LEU A 18 -16.86 -22.35 26.54
CA LEU A 18 -15.82 -21.35 26.31
C LEU A 18 -15.86 -20.83 24.86
N ALA A 19 -16.01 -21.73 23.88
CA ALA A 19 -16.08 -21.36 22.46
C ALA A 19 -17.29 -20.47 22.17
N THR A 20 -18.46 -20.83 22.68
CA THR A 20 -19.69 -20.04 22.52
C THR A 20 -19.57 -18.66 23.19
N MET A 21 -19.10 -18.59 24.44
CA MET A 21 -18.87 -17.32 25.13
C MET A 21 -17.87 -16.43 24.37
N THR A 22 -16.78 -17.01 23.87
CA THR A 22 -15.75 -16.29 23.11
C THR A 22 -16.32 -15.73 21.81
N LEU A 23 -17.06 -16.54 21.05
CA LEU A 23 -17.70 -16.12 19.80
C LEU A 23 -18.74 -15.02 20.06
N THR A 24 -19.61 -15.20 21.06
CA THR A 24 -20.64 -14.21 21.40
C THR A 24 -20.02 -12.89 21.85
N LEU A 25 -18.95 -12.92 22.65
CA LEU A 25 -18.23 -11.72 23.07
C LEU A 25 -17.62 -10.99 21.87
N SER A 26 -16.94 -11.70 20.97
CA SER A 26 -16.37 -11.13 19.75
C SER A 26 -17.43 -10.45 18.88
N VAL A 27 -18.57 -11.12 18.66
CA VAL A 27 -19.69 -10.55 17.88
C VAL A 27 -20.28 -9.32 18.56
N LEU A 28 -20.40 -9.32 19.89
CA LEU A 28 -20.89 -8.17 20.64
C LEU A 28 -19.93 -6.97 20.50
N LEU A 29 -18.63 -7.19 20.61
CA LEU A 29 -17.62 -6.14 20.48
C LEU A 29 -17.62 -5.53 19.09
N LEU A 30 -17.68 -6.34 18.03
CA LEU A 30 -17.79 -5.84 16.66
C LEU A 30 -19.05 -4.98 16.45
N ARG A 31 -20.20 -5.39 17.01
CA ARG A 31 -21.43 -4.59 16.96
C ARG A 31 -21.33 -3.29 17.76
N LEU A 32 -20.58 -3.27 18.86
CA LEU A 32 -20.33 -2.06 19.64
C LEU A 32 -19.43 -1.09 18.86
N GLU A 33 -18.39 -1.60 18.20
CA GLU A 33 -17.51 -0.81 17.34
C GLU A 33 -18.29 -0.11 16.23
N GLU A 34 -19.13 -0.85 15.49
CA GLU A 34 -19.99 -0.30 14.43
C GLU A 34 -20.93 0.79 14.95
N LYS A 35 -21.41 0.67 16.19
CA LYS A 35 -22.39 1.59 16.77
C LYS A 35 -21.78 2.91 17.25
N PHE A 36 -20.58 2.86 17.83
CA PHE A 36 -20.04 4.00 18.59
C PHE A 36 -19.03 4.86 17.81
N ASN A 37 -18.61 4.45 16.60
CA ASN A 37 -17.70 5.17 15.69
C ASN A 37 -16.64 6.03 16.41
N ASN A 38 -15.98 5.44 17.40
CA ASN A 38 -15.00 6.10 18.26
C ASN A 38 -13.62 5.47 18.00
N PRO A 39 -12.64 6.23 17.47
CA PRO A 39 -11.32 5.69 17.12
C PRO A 39 -10.59 5.02 18.30
N VAL A 40 -10.70 5.58 19.50
CA VAL A 40 -10.04 5.03 20.70
C VAL A 40 -10.66 3.70 21.10
N LEU A 41 -11.99 3.60 21.00
CA LEU A 41 -12.70 2.35 21.31
C LEU A 41 -12.38 1.27 20.27
N SER A 42 -12.33 1.63 18.98
CA SER A 42 -11.93 0.72 17.90
C SER A 42 -10.51 0.17 18.12
N GLU A 43 -9.54 1.03 18.45
CA GLU A 43 -8.17 0.62 18.77
C GLU A 43 -8.15 -0.37 19.96
N GLN A 44 -8.91 -0.10 21.03
CA GLN A 44 -8.99 -1.00 22.19
C GLN A 44 -9.63 -2.35 21.85
N ILE A 45 -10.72 -2.34 21.06
CA ILE A 45 -11.40 -3.57 20.61
C ILE A 45 -10.46 -4.39 19.73
N HIS A 46 -9.75 -3.77 18.79
CA HIS A 46 -8.76 -4.43 17.94
C HIS A 46 -7.65 -5.12 18.76
N LEU A 47 -7.04 -4.41 19.71
CA LEU A 47 -6.01 -4.97 20.59
C LEU A 47 -6.54 -6.13 21.45
N PHE A 48 -7.78 -6.02 21.93
CA PHE A 48 -8.44 -7.09 22.66
C PHE A 48 -8.69 -8.33 21.77
N MET A 49 -9.11 -8.13 20.53
CA MET A 49 -9.32 -9.21 19.56
C MET A 49 -8.01 -9.92 19.21
N ILE A 50 -6.91 -9.18 19.04
CA ILE A 50 -5.57 -9.74 18.88
C ILE A 50 -5.20 -10.59 20.09
N TRP A 51 -5.37 -10.06 21.30
CA TRP A 51 -5.07 -10.79 22.54
C TRP A 51 -5.87 -12.09 22.67
N LEU A 52 -7.17 -12.04 22.35
CA LEU A 52 -8.06 -13.20 22.38
C LEU A 52 -7.64 -14.26 21.35
N SER A 53 -7.24 -13.83 20.15
CA SER A 53 -6.70 -14.71 19.12
C SER A 53 -5.40 -15.37 19.56
N ILE A 54 -4.45 -14.62 20.15
CA ILE A 54 -3.19 -15.17 20.66
C ILE A 54 -3.43 -16.25 21.72
N ILE A 55 -4.38 -16.02 22.65
CA ILE A 55 -4.74 -17.02 23.67
C ILE A 55 -5.31 -18.29 23.01
N THR A 56 -6.25 -18.13 22.08
CA THR A 56 -6.90 -19.25 21.40
C THR A 56 -5.90 -20.07 20.59
N THR A 57 -5.03 -19.39 19.84
CA THR A 57 -3.94 -20.01 19.05
C THR A 57 -2.93 -20.72 19.95
N SER A 58 -2.55 -20.12 21.09
CA SER A 58 -1.64 -20.75 22.04
C SER A 58 -2.24 -22.02 22.65
N ARG A 59 -3.54 -21.99 23.01
CA ARG A 59 -4.27 -23.16 23.51
C ARG A 59 -4.33 -24.27 22.47
N TYR A 60 -4.62 -23.91 21.21
CA TYR A 60 -4.58 -24.84 20.09
C TYR A 60 -3.18 -25.46 19.92
N LEU A 61 -2.11 -24.67 20.02
CA LEU A 61 -0.74 -25.17 19.86
C LEU A 61 -0.36 -26.17 20.96
N VAL A 62 -0.76 -25.91 22.21
CA VAL A 62 -0.58 -26.85 23.33
C VAL A 62 -1.32 -28.16 23.07
N TYR A 63 -2.57 -28.09 22.58
CA TYR A 63 -3.32 -29.29 22.19
C TYR A 63 -2.66 -30.03 21.02
N ARG A 64 -2.19 -29.29 20.00
CA ARG A 64 -1.56 -29.84 18.82
C ARG A 64 -0.33 -30.67 19.20
N ILE A 65 0.56 -30.09 20.01
CA ILE A 65 1.81 -30.72 20.46
C ILE A 65 1.53 -31.94 21.35
N ASN A 66 0.64 -31.81 22.33
CA ASN A 66 0.45 -32.84 23.35
C ASN A 66 -0.51 -33.95 22.96
N GLY A 67 -1.45 -33.68 22.04
CA GLY A 67 -2.60 -34.57 21.80
C GLY A 67 -2.70 -35.16 20.40
N THR A 68 -2.02 -34.60 19.39
CA THR A 68 -2.36 -34.90 17.98
C THR A 68 -1.18 -35.24 17.08
N LEU A 69 0.06 -35.10 17.55
CA LEU A 69 1.23 -35.54 16.79
C LEU A 69 1.28 -37.07 16.79
N ASN A 70 1.33 -37.66 15.60
CA ASN A 70 1.32 -39.11 15.43
C ASN A 70 2.67 -39.59 14.89
N PHE A 71 3.42 -40.26 15.75
CA PHE A 71 4.73 -40.85 15.43
C PHE A 71 4.68 -42.36 15.20
N SER A 72 3.49 -42.94 15.03
CA SER A 72 3.31 -44.36 14.74
C SER A 72 3.69 -44.66 13.28
N GLY A 73 4.99 -44.83 13.03
CA GLY A 73 5.56 -45.14 11.72
C GLY A 73 6.17 -43.94 11.00
N VAL A 74 7.03 -44.22 10.03
CA VAL A 74 7.83 -43.19 9.32
C VAL A 74 6.95 -42.23 8.53
N LEU A 75 5.99 -42.75 7.75
CA LEU A 75 5.10 -41.91 6.93
C LEU A 75 4.23 -40.99 7.78
N ASN A 76 3.63 -41.51 8.86
CA ASN A 76 2.80 -40.73 9.78
C ASN A 76 3.61 -39.65 10.50
N SER A 77 4.84 -39.97 10.89
CA SER A 77 5.77 -39.01 11.49
C SER A 77 6.08 -37.86 10.53
N ILE A 78 6.44 -38.18 9.28
CA ILE A 78 6.75 -37.19 8.26
C ILE A 78 5.54 -36.29 7.97
N ALA A 79 4.37 -36.89 7.72
CA ALA A 79 3.15 -36.14 7.45
C ALA A 79 2.75 -35.24 8.64
N SER A 80 2.84 -35.76 9.87
CA SER A 80 2.55 -34.98 11.09
C SER A 80 3.49 -33.80 11.26
N LEU A 81 4.79 -34.01 11.03
CA LEU A 81 5.81 -32.95 11.15
C LEU A 81 5.67 -31.90 10.04
N LEU A 82 5.37 -32.29 8.80
CA LEU A 82 5.13 -31.36 7.71
C LEU A 82 3.90 -30.48 7.98
N LEU A 83 2.79 -31.09 8.42
CA LEU A 83 1.59 -30.35 8.78
C LEU A 83 1.87 -29.41 9.95
N PHE A 84 2.57 -29.89 10.98
CA PHE A 84 2.94 -29.05 12.12
C PHE A 84 3.85 -27.88 11.73
N ALA A 85 4.81 -28.08 10.83
CA ALA A 85 5.66 -27.01 10.31
C ALA A 85 4.86 -25.96 9.51
N ALA A 86 3.90 -26.40 8.69
CA ALA A 86 3.01 -25.50 7.97
C ALA A 86 2.11 -24.69 8.94
N GLU A 87 1.61 -25.31 10.00
CA GLU A 87 0.84 -24.64 11.05
C GLU A 87 1.68 -23.63 11.83
N LEU A 88 2.93 -23.97 12.18
CA LEU A 88 3.87 -23.03 12.81
C LEU A 88 4.18 -21.83 11.91
N TYR A 89 4.36 -22.07 10.61
CA TYR A 89 4.53 -20.99 9.63
C TYR A 89 3.29 -20.08 9.59
N ALA A 90 2.08 -20.65 9.55
CA ALA A 90 0.84 -19.86 9.57
C ALA A 90 0.65 -19.07 10.88
N ILE A 91 1.04 -19.63 12.02
CA ILE A 91 1.02 -18.91 13.31
C ILE A 91 2.05 -17.78 13.30
N LEU A 92 3.25 -18.01 12.75
CA LEU A 92 4.27 -16.97 12.64
C LEU A 92 3.78 -15.81 11.76
N THR A 93 3.20 -16.09 10.59
CA THR A 93 2.66 -15.04 9.72
C THR A 93 1.52 -14.29 10.39
N LEU A 94 0.63 -14.98 11.11
CA LEU A 94 -0.43 -14.35 11.92
C LEU A 94 0.14 -13.37 12.95
N LEU A 95 1.14 -13.79 13.73
CA LEU A 95 1.77 -12.95 14.76
C LEU A 95 2.48 -11.74 14.13
N LEU A 96 3.16 -11.93 13.00
CA LEU A 96 3.79 -10.84 12.25
C LEU A 96 2.74 -9.86 11.71
N SER A 97 1.60 -10.35 11.21
CA SER A 97 0.49 -9.51 10.77
C SER A 97 -0.11 -8.72 11.93
N TYR A 98 -0.28 -9.31 13.11
CA TYR A 98 -0.74 -8.57 14.30
C TYR A 98 0.26 -7.52 14.78
N PHE A 99 1.55 -7.83 14.74
CA PHE A 99 2.58 -6.85 15.02
C PHE A 99 2.52 -5.69 14.03
N GLN A 100 2.41 -6.00 12.74
CA GLN A 100 2.32 -5.03 11.66
C GLN A 100 1.08 -4.13 11.78
N THR A 101 -0.06 -4.67 12.19
CA THR A 101 -1.34 -3.94 12.26
C THR A 101 -1.75 -3.57 13.68
N VAL A 102 -0.83 -3.64 14.66
CA VAL A 102 -1.14 -3.34 16.07
C VAL A 102 -1.81 -1.98 16.26
N LYS A 103 -1.42 -1.02 15.42
CA LYS A 103 -2.02 0.29 15.31
C LYS A 103 -2.05 0.71 13.85
N LEU A 104 -3.21 1.17 13.39
CA LEU A 104 -3.37 1.77 12.07
C LEU A 104 -3.16 3.28 12.23
N LEU A 105 -2.14 3.83 11.57
CA LEU A 105 -1.86 5.25 11.67
C LEU A 105 -2.73 6.04 10.69
N GLU A 106 -3.53 6.96 11.22
CA GLU A 106 -4.24 7.96 10.42
C GLU A 106 -3.47 9.28 10.47
N ARG A 107 -2.89 9.68 9.34
CA ARG A 107 -2.23 10.97 9.20
C ARG A 107 -3.21 12.00 8.64
N LYS A 108 -3.13 13.23 9.16
CA LYS A 108 -3.84 14.38 8.60
C LYS A 108 -2.84 15.21 7.80
N PRO A 109 -3.21 15.63 6.58
CA PRO A 109 -2.37 16.53 5.79
C PRO A 109 -2.22 17.87 6.49
N LEU A 110 -1.12 18.56 6.21
CA LEU A 110 -0.97 19.97 6.56
C LEU A 110 -1.81 20.80 5.59
N ASP A 111 -2.57 21.77 6.11
CA ASP A 111 -3.27 22.74 5.27
C ASP A 111 -2.27 23.71 4.62
N LEU A 112 -2.01 23.52 3.32
CA LEU A 112 -1.04 24.34 2.58
C LEU A 112 -1.53 25.78 2.36
N SER A 113 -2.82 26.09 2.57
CA SER A 113 -3.31 27.48 2.48
C SER A 113 -2.68 28.39 3.55
N THR A 114 -2.12 27.80 4.61
CA THR A 114 -1.39 28.50 5.66
C THR A 114 0.09 28.73 5.34
N VAL A 115 0.61 28.10 4.28
CA VAL A 115 2.02 28.22 3.89
C VAL A 115 2.17 29.34 2.86
N ALA A 116 3.18 30.19 3.04
CA ALA A 116 3.46 31.25 2.09
C ALA A 116 3.85 30.67 0.72
N HIS A 117 3.47 31.37 -0.36
CA HIS A 117 3.73 30.91 -1.73
C HIS A 117 5.20 30.59 -2.00
N ASP A 118 6.12 31.42 -1.51
CA ASP A 118 7.55 31.25 -1.73
C ASP A 118 8.11 30.00 -1.00
N ASP A 119 7.52 29.62 0.13
CA ASP A 119 7.92 28.46 0.92
C ASP A 119 7.35 27.13 0.41
N LEU A 120 6.41 27.17 -0.55
CA LEU A 120 5.89 25.97 -1.20
C LEU A 120 6.96 25.24 -1.98
N PHE A 121 7.06 23.93 -1.77
CA PHE A 121 7.96 23.04 -2.51
C PHE A 121 7.64 23.05 -4.00
N THR A 122 8.69 23.04 -4.83
CA THR A 122 8.54 22.75 -6.27
C THR A 122 8.43 21.25 -6.51
N VAL A 123 7.52 20.85 -7.39
CA VAL A 123 7.21 19.42 -7.65
C VAL A 123 7.36 19.09 -9.15
N ASP A 124 8.18 18.09 -9.46
CA ASP A 124 8.18 17.50 -10.81
C ASP A 124 7.22 16.30 -10.84
N ILE A 125 6.28 16.28 -11.77
CA ILE A 125 5.33 15.18 -11.97
C ILE A 125 5.84 14.31 -13.11
N TYR A 126 6.14 13.05 -12.83
CA TYR A 126 6.63 12.08 -13.81
C TYR A 126 5.52 11.12 -14.21
N ILE A 127 5.31 10.99 -15.52
CA ILE A 127 4.39 10.05 -16.14
C ILE A 127 5.20 9.14 -17.09
N PRO A 128 5.89 8.11 -16.57
CA PRO A 128 6.56 7.10 -17.39
C PRO A 128 5.60 6.31 -18.28
N THR A 129 6.03 6.07 -19.51
CA THR A 129 5.31 5.28 -20.50
C THR A 129 6.29 4.51 -21.41
N TYR A 130 5.87 3.34 -21.90
CA TYR A 130 6.65 2.49 -22.79
C TYR A 130 5.90 2.16 -24.08
N ASN A 131 4.72 1.53 -23.98
CA ASN A 131 3.95 1.05 -25.13
C ASN A 131 2.46 1.38 -25.04
N GLU A 132 2.03 2.09 -23.99
CA GLU A 132 0.63 2.38 -23.71
C GLU A 132 0.05 3.33 -24.74
N ASP A 133 -1.26 3.24 -25.00
CA ASP A 133 -1.90 4.12 -25.99
C ASP A 133 -1.74 5.59 -25.59
N VAL A 134 -1.53 6.46 -26.58
CA VAL A 134 -1.36 7.92 -26.37
C VAL A 134 -2.58 8.49 -25.65
N GLU A 135 -3.78 7.97 -25.89
CA GLU A 135 -5.01 8.40 -25.24
C GLU A 135 -5.06 8.04 -23.74
N ILE A 136 -4.38 6.98 -23.31
CA ILE A 136 -4.23 6.66 -21.88
C ILE A 136 -3.32 7.71 -21.23
N VAL A 137 -2.16 7.97 -21.83
CA VAL A 137 -1.21 8.98 -21.34
C VAL A 137 -1.85 10.37 -21.32
N ARG A 138 -2.60 10.72 -22.37
CA ARG A 138 -3.33 12.00 -22.50
C ARG A 138 -4.25 12.25 -21.32
N LYS A 139 -5.06 11.26 -20.92
CA LYS A 139 -5.99 11.38 -19.79
C LYS A 139 -5.25 11.71 -18.50
N THR A 140 -4.17 10.98 -18.21
CA THR A 140 -3.35 11.19 -17.01
C THR A 140 -2.65 12.55 -17.04
N ALA A 141 -2.10 12.97 -18.18
CA ALA A 141 -1.48 14.28 -18.34
C ALA A 141 -2.48 15.44 -18.15
N LEU A 142 -3.71 15.31 -18.67
CA LEU A 142 -4.78 16.29 -18.45
C LEU A 142 -5.19 16.38 -16.98
N CYS A 143 -5.33 15.24 -16.30
CA CYS A 143 -5.59 15.21 -14.86
C CYS A 143 -4.44 15.83 -14.05
N ALA A 144 -3.18 15.57 -14.42
CA ALA A 144 -2.02 16.19 -13.79
C ALA A 144 -2.00 17.72 -13.98
N LYS A 145 -2.42 18.21 -15.16
CA LYS A 145 -2.54 19.65 -15.44
C LYS A 145 -3.66 20.33 -14.62
N ALA A 146 -4.66 19.57 -14.19
CA ALA A 146 -5.78 20.06 -13.39
C ALA A 146 -5.54 20.00 -11.87
N ILE A 147 -4.33 19.64 -11.43
CA ILE A 147 -3.97 19.61 -10.01
C ILE A 147 -4.07 21.01 -9.41
N ASP A 148 -4.70 21.08 -8.24
CA ASP A 148 -4.89 22.30 -7.47
C ASP A 148 -3.61 22.62 -6.68
N TYR A 149 -2.61 23.14 -7.37
CA TYR A 149 -1.33 23.62 -6.82
C TYR A 149 -0.88 24.84 -7.64
N PRO A 150 -0.06 25.77 -7.11
CA PRO A 150 0.32 26.93 -7.91
C PRO A 150 1.08 26.52 -9.17
N ALA A 151 0.66 27.07 -10.32
CA ALA A 151 1.10 26.61 -11.64
C ALA A 151 2.61 26.81 -11.88
N ASP A 152 3.25 27.75 -11.17
CA ASP A 152 4.69 28.00 -11.18
C ASP A 152 5.49 27.06 -10.25
N LYS A 153 4.78 26.27 -9.42
CA LYS A 153 5.40 25.36 -8.44
C LYS A 153 5.38 23.90 -8.86
N PHE A 154 4.87 23.56 -10.05
CA PHE A 154 5.02 22.20 -10.56
C PHE A 154 5.21 22.15 -12.08
N ASN A 155 5.91 21.11 -12.52
CA ASN A 155 6.14 20.81 -13.94
C ASN A 155 5.72 19.37 -14.24
N ILE A 156 5.18 19.13 -15.43
CA ILE A 156 4.74 17.79 -15.86
C ILE A 156 5.68 17.26 -16.93
N TYR A 157 6.18 16.05 -16.71
CA TYR A 157 7.07 15.34 -17.61
C TYR A 157 6.51 13.98 -18.01
N VAL A 158 6.28 13.78 -19.31
CA VAL A 158 5.98 12.46 -19.88
C VAL A 158 7.30 11.78 -20.23
N LEU A 159 7.58 10.65 -19.60
CA LEU A 159 8.87 9.96 -19.76
C LEU A 159 8.72 8.77 -20.72
N ASP A 160 9.09 8.92 -21.99
CA ASP A 160 8.88 7.89 -23.01
C ASP A 160 10.10 6.99 -23.25
N ASP A 161 9.95 5.71 -22.91
CA ASP A 161 10.95 4.66 -23.16
C ASP A 161 10.62 3.83 -24.44
N GLY A 162 9.54 4.16 -25.15
CA GLY A 162 9.07 3.46 -26.35
C GLY A 162 9.91 3.69 -27.61
N ARG A 163 11.21 3.35 -27.60
CA ARG A 163 12.16 3.70 -28.68
C ARG A 163 12.18 2.77 -29.90
N ALA A 164 11.64 1.56 -29.78
CA ALA A 164 11.74 0.57 -30.86
C ALA A 164 11.06 1.12 -32.13
N GLU A 165 11.55 0.76 -33.33
CA GLU A 165 11.03 1.33 -34.59
C GLU A 165 9.50 1.16 -34.73
N LYS A 166 8.96 0.04 -34.23
CA LYS A 166 7.51 -0.22 -34.18
C LYS A 166 6.70 0.83 -33.40
N TYR A 167 7.33 1.59 -32.52
CA TYR A 167 6.72 2.64 -31.71
C TYR A 167 7.00 4.05 -32.23
N ARG A 168 7.71 4.22 -33.36
CA ARG A 168 8.05 5.53 -33.91
C ARG A 168 6.83 6.41 -34.18
N ALA A 169 5.79 5.84 -34.81
CA ALA A 169 4.54 6.54 -35.06
C ALA A 169 3.81 6.94 -33.77
N ARG A 170 3.88 6.07 -32.74
CA ARG A 170 3.34 6.36 -31.41
C ARG A 170 4.09 7.51 -30.75
N ARG A 171 5.43 7.49 -30.79
CA ARG A 171 6.29 8.54 -30.22
C ARG A 171 6.00 9.91 -30.83
N GLN A 172 5.80 9.97 -32.15
CA GLN A 172 5.42 11.21 -32.82
C GLN A 172 4.07 11.74 -32.29
N LYS A 173 3.04 10.88 -32.25
CA LYS A 173 1.73 11.25 -31.69
C LYS A 173 1.82 11.67 -30.22
N LEU A 174 2.70 11.03 -29.45
CA LEU A 174 2.92 11.36 -28.05
C LEU A 174 3.56 12.75 -27.90
N GLN A 175 4.52 13.09 -28.76
CA GLN A 175 5.12 14.42 -28.81
C GLN A 175 4.08 15.48 -29.18
N GLU A 176 3.28 15.24 -30.24
CA GLU A 176 2.20 16.14 -30.66
C GLU A 176 1.19 16.37 -29.51
N MET A 177 0.83 15.32 -28.77
CA MET A 177 -0.02 15.42 -27.58
C MET A 177 0.64 16.24 -26.47
N CYS A 178 1.94 16.05 -26.21
CA CYS A 178 2.64 16.82 -25.19
C CYS A 178 2.69 18.31 -25.54
N ASP A 179 2.92 18.64 -26.81
CA ASP A 179 2.94 20.03 -27.32
C ASP A 179 1.54 20.66 -27.23
N GLU A 180 0.48 19.92 -27.56
CA GLU A 180 -0.92 20.35 -27.45
C GLU A 180 -1.33 20.67 -26.01
N ILE A 181 -0.97 19.80 -25.06
CA ILE A 181 -1.29 19.98 -23.64
C ILE A 181 -0.35 21.02 -23.00
N GLY A 182 0.84 21.23 -23.54
CA GLY A 182 1.88 22.07 -22.96
C GLY A 182 2.60 21.39 -21.79
N VAL A 183 2.95 20.11 -21.95
CA VAL A 183 3.77 19.33 -21.01
C VAL A 183 5.07 18.90 -21.70
N THR A 184 6.11 18.61 -20.92
CA THR A 184 7.42 18.28 -21.48
C THR A 184 7.56 16.77 -21.69
N MET A 185 7.87 16.34 -22.90
CA MET A 185 8.29 14.96 -23.15
C MET A 185 9.80 14.81 -22.91
N LEU A 186 10.20 13.79 -22.14
CA LEU A 186 11.59 13.42 -21.95
C LEU A 186 11.83 12.01 -22.49
N THR A 187 12.96 11.86 -23.20
CA THR A 187 13.47 10.58 -23.68
C THR A 187 14.91 10.37 -23.22
N ARG A 188 15.41 9.16 -23.43
CA ARG A 188 16.80 8.78 -23.15
C ARG A 188 17.36 7.84 -24.22
N ASP A 189 18.68 7.74 -24.24
CA ASP A 189 19.42 7.04 -25.29
C ASP A 189 19.59 5.52 -25.04
N SER A 190 19.12 5.01 -23.90
CA SER A 190 19.17 3.59 -23.52
C SER A 190 17.84 3.11 -22.91
N ASN A 191 17.55 1.81 -22.93
CA ASN A 191 16.41 1.20 -22.20
C ASN A 191 16.87 0.44 -20.94
N GLU A 192 18.08 0.72 -20.45
CA GLU A 192 18.63 0.04 -19.28
C GLU A 192 17.75 0.30 -18.05
N HIS A 193 17.55 -0.72 -17.22
CA HIS A 193 16.74 -0.62 -15.99
C HIS A 193 15.27 -0.20 -16.19
N ALA A 194 14.70 -0.33 -17.40
CA ALA A 194 13.27 -0.09 -17.69
C ALA A 194 12.73 1.20 -17.03
N LYS A 195 11.58 1.13 -16.34
CA LYS A 195 10.94 2.26 -15.65
C LYS A 195 11.87 2.97 -14.67
N ALA A 196 12.63 2.22 -13.87
CA ALA A 196 13.56 2.80 -12.89
C ALA A 196 14.65 3.63 -13.59
N GLY A 197 15.23 3.11 -14.68
CA GLY A 197 16.22 3.84 -15.48
C GLY A 197 15.67 5.10 -16.15
N ASN A 198 14.42 5.05 -16.60
CA ASN A 198 13.72 6.20 -17.18
C ASN A 198 13.55 7.33 -16.13
N ILE A 199 13.00 6.98 -14.96
CA ILE A 199 12.85 7.92 -13.84
C ILE A 199 14.21 8.47 -13.39
N ASN A 200 15.23 7.62 -13.25
CA ASN A 200 16.58 8.04 -12.84
C ASN A 200 17.24 9.01 -13.82
N THR A 201 16.90 8.90 -15.11
CA THR A 201 17.38 9.86 -16.12
C THR A 201 16.67 11.20 -15.98
N ALA A 202 15.36 11.20 -15.73
CA ALA A 202 14.57 12.41 -15.51
C ALA A 202 14.97 13.15 -14.22
N LEU A 203 15.27 12.41 -13.14
CA LEU A 203 15.73 12.97 -11.86
C LEU A 203 16.96 13.86 -12.02
N LYS A 204 17.85 13.55 -12.96
CA LYS A 204 19.08 14.34 -13.20
C LYS A 204 18.85 15.58 -14.07
N LYS A 205 17.72 15.67 -14.77
CA LYS A 205 17.47 16.69 -15.82
C LYS A 205 16.43 17.73 -15.44
N THR A 206 15.70 17.52 -14.35
CA THR A 206 14.55 18.34 -13.94
C THR A 206 14.88 19.10 -12.65
N PRO A 207 14.20 20.20 -12.31
CA PRO A 207 14.61 21.08 -11.20
C PRO A 207 13.84 20.90 -9.88
N GLY A 208 12.71 20.19 -9.86
CA GLY A 208 11.81 20.11 -8.71
C GLY A 208 12.48 19.52 -7.46
N GLN A 209 12.10 20.03 -6.29
CA GLN A 209 12.58 19.54 -4.99
C GLN A 209 11.94 18.20 -4.61
N LEU A 210 10.66 18.06 -4.96
CA LEU A 210 9.88 16.84 -4.80
C LEU A 210 9.54 16.25 -6.16
N VAL A 211 9.28 14.95 -6.19
CA VAL A 211 8.87 14.25 -7.41
C VAL A 211 7.63 13.43 -7.14
N LEU A 212 6.54 13.70 -7.88
CA LEU A 212 5.35 12.85 -7.91
C LEU A 212 5.48 11.86 -9.07
N ILE A 213 5.49 10.56 -8.76
CA ILE A 213 5.59 9.49 -9.76
C ILE A 213 4.21 8.88 -9.99
N LEU A 214 3.74 8.89 -11.24
CA LEU A 214 2.46 8.34 -11.65
C LEU A 214 2.66 7.37 -12.82
N ASP A 215 2.09 6.18 -12.73
CA ASP A 215 1.89 5.35 -13.92
C ASP A 215 0.98 6.07 -14.92
N CYS A 216 1.17 5.79 -16.20
CA CYS A 216 0.44 6.51 -17.25
C CYS A 216 -1.08 6.25 -17.27
N ASP A 217 -1.56 5.25 -16.53
CA ASP A 217 -2.97 4.94 -16.28
C ASP A 217 -3.47 5.35 -14.88
N HIS A 218 -2.60 5.93 -14.04
CA HIS A 218 -2.95 6.46 -12.71
C HIS A 218 -3.26 7.96 -12.80
N MET A 219 -4.52 8.27 -13.08
CA MET A 219 -5.03 9.64 -13.13
C MET A 219 -5.07 10.25 -11.72
N PRO A 220 -4.30 11.32 -11.43
CA PRO A 220 -4.28 11.93 -10.11
C PRO A 220 -5.59 12.70 -9.83
N ALA A 221 -6.01 12.69 -8.57
CA ALA A 221 -7.03 13.62 -8.08
C ALA A 221 -6.46 15.04 -8.00
N ARG A 222 -7.32 16.06 -8.16
CA ARG A 222 -6.88 17.48 -8.16
C ARG A 222 -6.17 17.88 -6.88
N CYS A 223 -6.57 17.32 -5.73
CA CYS A 223 -5.99 17.63 -4.43
C CYS A 223 -4.69 16.87 -4.11
N ILE A 224 -4.17 16.01 -4.99
CA ILE A 224 -3.08 15.07 -4.63
C ILE A 224 -1.85 15.76 -4.02
N LEU A 225 -1.44 16.92 -4.52
CA LEU A 225 -0.30 17.66 -3.97
C LEU A 225 -0.64 18.35 -2.64
N GLN A 226 -1.88 18.84 -2.48
CA GLN A 226 -2.36 19.43 -1.23
C GLN A 226 -2.32 18.39 -0.09
N GLU A 227 -2.69 17.15 -0.39
CA GLU A 227 -2.73 16.06 0.58
C GLU A 227 -1.35 15.49 0.92
N MET A 228 -0.36 15.61 0.03
CA MET A 228 0.91 14.89 0.15
C MET A 228 2.12 15.79 0.44
N VAL A 229 2.19 16.99 -0.15
CA VAL A 229 3.37 17.88 -0.04
C VAL A 229 3.59 18.34 1.40
N GLY A 230 2.50 18.53 2.16
CA GLY A 230 2.55 18.97 3.56
C GLY A 230 3.44 18.11 4.47
N TYR A 231 3.57 16.81 4.19
CA TYR A 231 4.41 15.93 4.99
C TYR A 231 5.91 16.24 4.88
N PHE A 232 6.34 16.89 3.78
CA PHE A 232 7.76 17.17 3.52
C PHE A 232 8.31 18.40 4.26
N TYR A 233 7.47 19.17 4.96
CA TYR A 233 7.94 20.18 5.90
C TYR A 233 8.63 19.56 7.12
N ASN A 234 8.37 18.29 7.40
CA ASN A 234 9.28 17.50 8.23
C ASN A 234 10.49 17.08 7.37
N PRO A 235 11.72 17.56 7.66
CA PRO A 235 12.89 17.27 6.85
C PRO A 235 13.21 15.77 6.81
N LYS A 236 12.79 14.99 7.81
CA LYS A 236 13.03 13.54 7.88
C LYS A 236 12.16 12.72 6.91
N VAL A 237 11.12 13.32 6.32
CA VAL A 237 10.24 12.62 5.38
C VAL A 237 10.90 12.52 4.01
N ALA A 238 11.03 11.27 3.55
CA ALA A 238 11.59 10.92 2.25
C ALA A 238 10.53 10.52 1.22
N LEU A 239 9.38 10.00 1.69
CA LEU A 239 8.33 9.39 0.89
C LEU A 239 6.97 9.71 1.50
N ALA A 240 6.02 10.05 0.64
CA ALA A 240 4.59 9.98 0.93
C ALA A 240 3.96 9.09 -0.14
N GLN A 241 3.28 8.01 0.27
CA GLN A 241 2.63 7.05 -0.63
C GLN A 241 1.11 7.18 -0.47
N SER A 242 0.39 7.43 -1.56
CA SER A 242 -1.07 7.37 -1.54
C SER A 242 -1.57 5.97 -1.94
N PRO A 243 -2.81 5.59 -1.55
CA PRO A 243 -3.43 4.34 -1.97
C PRO A 243 -3.55 4.22 -3.50
N HIS A 244 -3.44 2.99 -4.02
CA HIS A 244 -3.88 2.72 -5.40
C HIS A 244 -5.34 2.32 -5.40
N TRP A 245 -6.15 3.11 -6.10
CA TRP A 245 -7.56 2.85 -6.31
C TRP A 245 -7.82 2.65 -7.79
N PHE A 246 -8.48 1.55 -8.13
CA PHE A 246 -8.80 1.16 -9.49
C PHE A 246 -10.30 1.30 -9.70
N TYR A 247 -10.70 1.95 -10.79
CA TYR A 247 -12.12 2.08 -11.13
C TYR A 247 -12.67 0.85 -11.87
N ASN A 248 -11.80 0.07 -12.51
CA ASN A 248 -12.16 -1.17 -13.19
C ASN A 248 -12.11 -2.35 -12.20
N PRO A 249 -13.10 -3.27 -12.25
CA PRO A 249 -13.10 -4.44 -11.41
C PRO A 249 -11.94 -5.37 -11.79
N ASP A 250 -11.35 -6.01 -10.79
CA ASP A 250 -10.37 -7.06 -11.03
C ASP A 250 -11.04 -8.30 -11.68
N PRO A 251 -10.27 -9.24 -12.25
CA PRO A 251 -10.83 -10.42 -12.90
C PRO A 251 -11.74 -11.26 -12.00
N TYR A 252 -11.49 -11.33 -10.69
CA TYR A 252 -12.34 -12.06 -9.75
C TYR A 252 -13.64 -11.33 -9.52
N GLU A 253 -13.62 -10.02 -9.25
CA GLU A 253 -14.84 -9.22 -9.12
C GLU A 253 -15.71 -9.31 -10.38
N ARG A 254 -15.08 -9.17 -11.56
CA ARG A 254 -15.77 -9.26 -12.85
C ARG A 254 -16.39 -10.63 -13.09
N ASN A 255 -15.66 -11.71 -12.82
CA ASN A 255 -16.10 -13.06 -13.15
C ASN A 255 -17.04 -13.66 -12.08
N LEU A 256 -16.88 -13.29 -10.81
CA LEU A 256 -17.72 -13.73 -9.69
C LEU A 256 -18.92 -12.79 -9.45
N LEU A 257 -18.99 -11.67 -10.19
CA LEU A 257 -20.09 -10.71 -10.15
C LEU A 257 -20.37 -10.18 -8.74
N THR A 258 -19.32 -9.92 -7.96
CA THR A 258 -19.45 -9.41 -6.58
C THR A 258 -19.98 -7.98 -6.53
N LYS A 259 -19.83 -7.19 -7.62
CA LYS A 259 -20.38 -5.82 -7.78
C LYS A 259 -20.00 -4.91 -6.60
N GLY A 260 -18.72 -4.89 -6.23
CA GLY A 260 -18.20 -4.09 -5.11
C GLY A 260 -18.66 -4.52 -3.71
N ARG A 261 -19.42 -5.62 -3.56
CA ARG A 261 -19.85 -6.13 -2.25
C ARG A 261 -18.71 -6.81 -1.48
N VAL A 262 -17.71 -7.29 -2.21
CA VAL A 262 -16.49 -7.87 -1.65
C VAL A 262 -15.36 -6.91 -1.98
N PRO A 263 -14.65 -6.36 -0.99
CA PRO A 263 -13.50 -5.50 -1.23
C PRO A 263 -12.47 -6.19 -2.12
N VAL A 264 -11.92 -5.44 -3.07
CA VAL A 264 -10.86 -5.92 -3.96
C VAL A 264 -9.56 -6.16 -3.17
N GLY A 265 -8.72 -7.08 -3.65
CA GLY A 265 -7.57 -7.57 -2.89
C GLY A 265 -6.56 -6.48 -2.47
N ASN A 266 -6.42 -5.41 -3.25
CA ASN A 266 -5.55 -4.27 -2.93
C ASN A 266 -6.06 -3.43 -1.76
N GLU A 267 -7.34 -3.47 -1.42
CA GLU A 267 -7.88 -2.69 -0.29
C GLU A 267 -7.31 -3.14 1.05
N LEU A 268 -7.12 -4.44 1.26
CA LEU A 268 -6.47 -4.95 2.48
C LEU A 268 -5.08 -4.31 2.65
N PHE A 269 -4.32 -4.23 1.55
CA PHE A 269 -3.00 -3.66 1.57
C PHE A 269 -3.03 -2.15 1.86
N TYR A 270 -3.81 -1.38 1.11
CA TYR A 270 -3.77 0.08 1.22
C TYR A 270 -4.57 0.66 2.40
N LYS A 271 -5.60 -0.03 2.90
CA LYS A 271 -6.42 0.45 4.02
C LYS A 271 -6.00 -0.11 5.38
N THR A 272 -5.30 -1.25 5.42
CA THR A 272 -4.91 -1.89 6.69
C THR A 272 -3.39 -2.06 6.79
N ILE A 273 -2.77 -2.73 5.82
CA ILE A 273 -1.34 -3.08 5.93
C ILE A 273 -0.44 -1.84 5.84
N GLN A 274 -0.67 -0.95 4.88
CA GLN A 274 0.14 0.27 4.71
C GLN A 274 0.02 1.25 5.88
N PRO A 275 -1.19 1.56 6.41
CA PRO A 275 -1.30 2.34 7.65
C PRO A 275 -0.63 1.68 8.86
N GLY A 276 -0.65 0.35 8.95
CA GLY A 276 0.10 -0.40 9.96
C GLY A 276 1.62 -0.28 9.77
N ASN A 277 2.11 -0.39 8.54
CA ASN A 277 3.52 -0.13 8.22
C ASN A 277 3.94 1.30 8.54
N ASP A 278 3.09 2.28 8.25
CA ASP A 278 3.35 3.69 8.52
C ASP A 278 3.49 3.97 10.03
N PHE A 279 2.73 3.28 10.88
CA PHE A 279 2.94 3.30 12.33
C PHE A 279 4.38 2.91 12.73
N TRP A 280 4.95 1.93 12.04
CA TRP A 280 6.34 1.48 12.24
C TRP A 280 7.38 2.24 11.42
N ASN A 281 6.99 3.32 10.72
CA ASN A 281 7.85 4.04 9.77
C ASN A 281 8.44 3.11 8.68
N ALA A 282 7.64 2.13 8.26
CA ALA A 282 7.98 1.09 7.28
C ALA A 282 7.11 1.17 6.02
N ALA A 283 6.32 2.24 5.85
CA ALA A 283 5.63 2.51 4.60
C ALA A 283 6.65 2.67 3.47
N PHE A 284 6.38 2.02 2.34
CA PHE A 284 7.33 1.90 1.23
C PHE A 284 6.70 2.28 -0.10
N PHE A 285 7.55 2.59 -1.07
CA PHE A 285 7.16 3.03 -2.39
C PHE A 285 6.54 1.88 -3.20
N CYS A 286 5.33 2.09 -3.70
CA CYS A 286 4.56 1.09 -4.46
C CYS A 286 4.65 1.30 -5.99
N GLY A 287 5.64 2.04 -6.47
CA GLY A 287 5.89 2.23 -7.89
C GLY A 287 5.14 3.40 -8.54
N SER A 288 4.07 3.91 -7.91
CA SER A 288 3.20 4.96 -8.45
C SER A 288 2.40 5.63 -7.34
N ALA A 289 1.77 6.76 -7.65
CA ALA A 289 0.97 7.57 -6.73
C ALA A 289 1.75 7.93 -5.45
N ALA A 290 3.01 8.32 -5.64
CA ALA A 290 3.91 8.63 -4.54
C ALA A 290 4.69 9.90 -4.80
N VAL A 291 4.85 10.72 -3.76
CA VAL A 291 5.76 11.86 -3.74
C VAL A 291 7.03 11.42 -3.03
N VAL A 292 8.19 11.73 -3.61
CA VAL A 292 9.51 11.46 -3.02
C VAL A 292 10.33 12.73 -2.92
N ARG A 293 11.17 12.82 -1.88
CA ARG A 293 12.18 13.87 -1.77
C ARG A 293 13.33 13.55 -2.71
N LYS A 294 13.50 14.36 -3.75
CA LYS A 294 14.48 14.13 -4.81
C LYS A 294 15.90 14.00 -4.30
N GLU A 295 16.28 14.86 -3.36
CA GLU A 295 17.60 14.86 -2.74
C GLU A 295 17.96 13.49 -2.15
N TYR A 296 17.06 12.91 -1.35
CA TYR A 296 17.29 11.61 -0.71
C TYR A 296 17.32 10.47 -1.71
N VAL A 297 16.46 10.51 -2.74
CA VAL A 297 16.50 9.53 -3.83
C VAL A 297 17.85 9.58 -4.56
N LEU A 298 18.39 10.77 -4.83
CA LEU A 298 19.70 10.92 -5.47
C LEU A 298 20.85 10.46 -4.56
N GLN A 299 20.79 10.73 -3.26
CA GLN A 299 21.79 10.29 -2.29
C GLN A 299 21.93 8.77 -2.21
N VAL A 300 20.83 8.02 -2.38
CA VAL A 300 20.85 6.55 -2.40
C VAL A 300 21.13 5.96 -3.78
N GLY A 301 21.46 6.80 -4.78
CA GLY A 301 21.82 6.36 -6.14
C GLY A 301 20.66 6.25 -7.12
N GLY A 302 19.46 6.72 -6.75
CA GLY A 302 18.25 6.68 -7.58
C GLY A 302 17.29 5.55 -7.18
N ILE A 303 16.27 5.34 -8.00
CA ILE A 303 15.32 4.22 -7.89
C ILE A 303 16.03 2.92 -8.27
N CYS A 304 15.94 1.92 -7.38
CA CYS A 304 16.51 0.59 -7.58
C CYS A 304 15.71 -0.23 -8.61
N ARG A 305 16.36 -1.24 -9.20
CA ARG A 305 15.79 -2.14 -10.22
C ARG A 305 14.80 -3.14 -9.63
#